data_AF-A0A1A3Q4X3-F1
#
_entry.id   AF-A0A1A3Q4X3-F1
#
_cell.length_a   1.000
_cell.length_b   1.000
_cell.length_c   1.000
_cell.angle_alpha   90.00
_cell.angle_beta   90.00
_cell.angle_gamma   90.00
#
_symmetry.space_group_name_H-M   'P 1'
#
loop_
_entity.id
_entity.type
_entity.pdbx_description
1 polymer ?
#
loop_
_entity_poly.entity_id
_entity_poly.type
_entity_poly.pdbx_seq_one_letter_code
_entity_poly.pdbx_strand_id
1 'polypeptide(L)'
;MISSISRPRTSPHPLTGDFYEWAVIVDGDEIAWQGYAGPLRFDETDFAIATRKLLSIEPGELPELVAEHVEFASPSQGQRRLMVHSTTPYASSFETDLTAMVEGRQVLDLTTYVETRGLYLARSGDLVIGRTQPWVHGSAADGVRRLVLPDADYYYMSQALVRRAVDGGDRDPVMREIIAFLRENPSTVVCPYDFEPEFQLFVTWLARITGIGRIRVDANDSRLGVWNRKRMLHPTVEAALRLESQVDGQPGPVVLTCEHRASEAYAALHTPIPVLPGYAVVWQEDRDDFVRDLLRAGALLQSRYGLTHACLKPSDGGNGGRITPGIELDDTARLDELARNAWRLGGDQVLEAHVTYFEREVGGERVLTTPSAHVRSGELLDGLTLQFMRGTSWKGNIFVGIDDWERLGLDRDVYTGLRATMTDLHRRLGLLHCGIDFAVGTVGGVFGDTVLAAVQDINPKVTGALFLREFMARHPEIGAGAATRVLSPDATGSAERIRELVAECATAQQPCEEVGIVPGRWAMIATSAATSLTAGAQALTMERTLGAAR
;
A
#
# COMPACT_ATOMS: atom_id res chain seq x y z
N MET A 1 -16.33 -5.23 20.26
CA MET A 1 -16.73 -3.81 20.17
C MET A 1 -15.53 -2.98 20.58
N ILE A 2 -15.09 -2.03 19.75
CA ILE A 2 -13.91 -1.19 20.04
C ILE A 2 -14.41 0.19 20.47
N SER A 3 -13.99 0.67 21.64
CA SER A 3 -14.23 2.04 22.09
C SER A 3 -12.93 2.69 22.56
N SER A 4 -12.89 4.02 22.58
CA SER A 4 -11.71 4.78 22.99
C SER A 4 -12.01 5.61 24.23
N ILE A 5 -11.04 5.71 25.14
CA ILE A 5 -11.11 6.54 26.34
C ILE A 5 -9.87 7.43 26.43
N SER A 6 -10.06 8.69 26.78
CA SER A 6 -8.95 9.60 27.09
C SER A 6 -8.87 9.87 28.58
N ARG A 7 -7.64 9.97 29.11
CA ARG A 7 -7.38 10.26 30.52
C ARG A 7 -6.41 11.43 30.65
N PRO A 8 -6.68 12.41 31.52
CA PRO A 8 -5.75 13.52 31.71
C PRO A 8 -4.44 13.04 32.34
N ARG A 9 -3.33 13.64 31.92
CA ARG A 9 -1.99 13.44 32.47
C ARG A 9 -1.54 14.70 33.21
N THR A 10 -0.75 14.51 34.27
CA THR A 10 -0.12 15.62 35.01
C THR A 10 1.18 16.10 34.38
N SER A 11 1.70 15.37 33.39
CA SER A 11 2.88 15.70 32.60
C SER A 11 2.65 15.38 31.12
N PRO A 12 3.32 16.10 30.20
CA PRO A 12 3.25 15.83 28.76
C PRO A 12 3.49 14.34 28.45
N HIS A 13 2.69 13.80 27.54
CA HIS A 13 2.85 12.44 27.04
C HIS A 13 4.20 12.35 26.30
N PRO A 14 5.06 11.36 26.59
CA PRO A 14 6.43 11.33 26.09
C PRO A 14 6.53 11.21 24.57
N LEU A 15 5.51 10.66 23.89
CA LEU A 15 5.50 10.53 22.43
C LEU A 15 4.90 11.76 21.73
N THR A 16 3.80 12.30 22.25
CA THR A 16 2.99 13.32 21.55
C THR A 16 3.14 14.72 22.12
N GLY A 17 3.53 14.83 23.39
CA GLY A 17 3.55 16.08 24.15
C GLY A 17 2.21 16.44 24.80
N ASP A 18 1.16 15.64 24.62
CA ASP A 18 -0.19 15.97 25.08
C ASP A 18 -0.37 15.76 26.59
N PHE A 19 -1.29 16.50 27.20
CA PHE A 19 -1.63 16.35 28.62
C PHE A 19 -2.75 15.32 28.86
N TYR A 20 -2.85 14.33 27.99
CA TYR A 20 -3.73 13.18 28.13
C TYR A 20 -3.10 11.94 27.48
N GLU A 21 -3.65 10.77 27.78
CA GLU A 21 -3.35 9.51 27.12
C GLU A 21 -4.63 8.87 26.64
N TRP A 22 -4.51 8.08 25.56
CA TRP A 22 -5.57 7.28 25.01
C TRP A 22 -5.43 5.81 25.45
N ALA A 23 -6.56 5.18 25.71
CA ALA A 23 -6.67 3.72 25.75
C ALA A 23 -7.83 3.29 24.86
N VAL A 24 -7.76 2.06 24.35
CA VAL A 24 -8.83 1.43 23.57
C VAL A 24 -9.32 0.19 24.31
N ILE A 25 -10.64 -0.01 24.34
CA ILE A 25 -11.25 -1.20 24.92
C ILE A 25 -11.49 -2.22 23.82
N VAL A 26 -10.86 -3.38 23.92
CA VAL A 26 -11.02 -4.51 22.98
C VAL A 26 -11.49 -5.71 23.79
N ASP A 27 -12.69 -6.20 23.48
CA ASP A 27 -13.30 -7.37 24.15
C ASP A 27 -13.33 -7.29 25.69
N GLY A 28 -13.42 -6.07 26.22
CA GLY A 28 -13.47 -5.77 27.65
C GLY A 28 -12.10 -5.45 28.26
N ASP A 29 -11.02 -5.73 27.55
CA ASP A 29 -9.66 -5.42 27.98
C ASP A 29 -9.26 -4.01 27.56
N GLU A 30 -8.61 -3.30 28.47
CA GLU A 30 -8.09 -1.96 28.22
C GLU A 30 -6.65 -2.04 27.70
N ILE A 31 -6.44 -1.55 26.49
CA ILE A 31 -5.15 -1.53 25.81
C ILE A 31 -4.67 -0.09 25.69
N ALA A 32 -3.51 0.22 26.27
CA ALA A 32 -2.90 1.54 26.16
C ALA A 32 -2.55 1.84 24.69
N TRP A 33 -2.97 2.99 24.20
CA TRP A 33 -2.69 3.42 22.83
C TRP A 33 -1.23 3.85 22.69
N GLN A 34 -0.54 3.35 21.66
CA GLN A 34 0.91 3.57 21.49
C GLN A 34 1.31 4.34 20.22
N GLY A 35 0.34 4.88 19.47
CA GLY A 35 0.56 5.66 18.26
C GLY A 35 0.69 7.17 18.52
N TYR A 36 1.37 7.89 17.61
CA TYR A 36 1.48 9.36 17.65
C TYR A 36 0.17 10.05 17.25
N ALA A 37 -0.59 9.48 16.33
CA ALA A 37 -2.00 9.85 16.10
C ALA A 37 -2.88 9.03 17.05
N GLY A 38 -3.94 9.62 17.57
CA GLY A 38 -4.90 9.00 18.47
C GLY A 38 -5.80 7.96 17.78
N PRO A 39 -6.63 7.26 18.58
CA PRO A 39 -7.39 6.11 18.11
C PRO A 39 -8.77 6.45 17.53
N LEU A 40 -9.19 7.72 17.50
CA LEU A 40 -10.53 8.08 17.04
C LEU A 40 -10.68 7.79 15.55
N ARG A 41 -11.86 7.30 15.17
CA ARG A 41 -12.25 6.99 13.80
C ARG A 41 -13.69 7.35 13.58
N PHE A 42 -14.05 7.71 12.35
CA PHE A 42 -15.44 7.85 11.96
C PHE A 42 -16.09 6.48 11.86
N ASP A 43 -17.34 6.40 12.31
CA ASP A 43 -18.27 5.37 11.89
C ASP A 43 -19.18 5.88 10.75
N GLU A 44 -20.11 5.02 10.30
CA GLU A 44 -21.08 5.38 9.26
C GLU A 44 -21.97 6.57 9.64
N THR A 45 -22.26 6.73 10.95
CA THR A 45 -23.08 7.83 11.47
C THR A 45 -22.32 9.14 11.40
N ASP A 46 -21.05 9.15 11.81
CA ASP A 46 -20.16 10.31 11.71
C ASP A 46 -20.04 10.77 10.25
N PHE A 47 -19.82 9.82 9.33
CA PHE A 47 -19.72 10.13 7.90
C PHE A 47 -21.01 10.72 7.35
N ALA A 48 -22.18 10.14 7.67
CA ALA A 48 -23.47 10.66 7.25
C ALA A 48 -23.79 12.05 7.84
N ILE A 49 -23.37 12.32 9.08
CA ILE A 49 -23.48 13.67 9.66
C ILE A 49 -22.61 14.65 8.88
N ALA A 50 -21.39 14.26 8.52
CA ALA A 50 -20.46 15.10 7.79
C ALA A 50 -20.96 15.43 6.37
N THR A 51 -21.50 14.46 5.62
CA THR A 51 -22.05 14.70 4.28
C THR A 51 -23.21 15.69 4.31
N ARG A 52 -24.12 15.55 5.29
CA ARG A 52 -25.25 16.48 5.48
C ARG A 52 -24.78 17.88 5.87
N LYS A 53 -23.83 17.99 6.80
CA LYS A 53 -23.35 19.30 7.27
C LYS A 53 -22.51 20.05 6.24
N LEU A 54 -21.65 19.35 5.49
CA LEU A 54 -20.73 19.99 4.55
C LEU A 54 -21.34 20.20 3.16
N LEU A 55 -22.15 19.25 2.67
CA LEU A 55 -22.65 19.25 1.30
C LEU A 55 -24.18 19.23 1.19
N SER A 56 -24.90 19.02 2.30
CA SER A 56 -26.37 18.89 2.33
C SER A 56 -26.88 17.72 1.48
N ILE A 57 -26.18 16.58 1.55
CA ILE A 57 -26.50 15.33 0.84
C ILE A 57 -26.44 14.12 1.77
N GLU A 58 -27.00 13.01 1.30
CA GLU A 58 -26.77 11.69 1.86
C GLU A 58 -25.49 11.03 1.30
N PRO A 59 -24.85 10.09 2.03
CA PRO A 59 -23.61 9.45 1.59
C PRO A 59 -23.65 8.83 0.19
N GLY A 60 -24.78 8.27 -0.22
CA GLY A 60 -24.95 7.64 -1.53
C GLY A 60 -24.87 8.60 -2.71
N GLU A 61 -25.05 9.91 -2.49
CA GLU A 61 -25.03 10.95 -3.52
C GLU A 61 -23.62 11.53 -3.74
N LEU A 62 -22.66 11.22 -2.86
CA LEU A 62 -21.29 11.74 -2.94
C LEU A 62 -20.59 11.42 -4.27
N PRO A 63 -20.68 10.20 -4.83
CA PRO A 63 -19.99 9.87 -6.09
C PRO A 63 -20.39 10.76 -7.27
N GLU A 64 -21.66 11.18 -7.34
CA GLU A 64 -22.15 12.06 -8.41
C GLU A 64 -21.55 13.46 -8.28
N LEU A 65 -21.46 13.98 -7.05
CA LEU A 65 -20.83 15.27 -6.79
C LEU A 65 -19.33 15.26 -6.97
N VAL A 66 -18.66 14.15 -6.66
CA VAL A 66 -17.24 13.97 -6.99
C VAL A 66 -17.05 14.06 -8.50
N ALA A 67 -17.89 13.40 -9.30
CA ALA A 67 -17.80 13.49 -10.77
C ALA A 67 -18.06 14.92 -11.31
N GLU A 68 -18.83 15.74 -10.59
CA GLU A 68 -19.06 17.14 -10.95
C GLU A 68 -17.88 18.06 -10.60
N HIS A 69 -17.30 17.87 -9.41
CA HIS A 69 -16.37 18.80 -8.77
C HIS A 69 -14.91 18.34 -8.72
N VAL A 70 -14.59 17.13 -9.19
CA VAL A 70 -13.23 16.58 -9.18
C VAL A 70 -12.79 16.25 -10.61
N GLU A 71 -11.57 16.66 -10.93
CA GLU A 71 -10.86 16.26 -12.14
C GLU A 71 -9.66 15.39 -11.74
N PHE A 72 -9.64 14.13 -12.15
CA PHE A 72 -8.47 13.27 -11.94
C PHE A 72 -7.37 13.67 -12.91
N ALA A 73 -6.28 14.24 -12.39
CA ALA A 73 -5.21 14.78 -13.20
C ALA A 73 -3.92 14.88 -12.40
N SER A 74 -2.81 14.66 -13.09
CA SER A 74 -1.48 14.75 -12.52
C SER A 74 -0.90 16.16 -12.58
N PRO A 75 -0.02 16.52 -11.61
CA PRO A 75 0.58 17.84 -11.56
C PRO A 75 1.57 18.02 -12.72
N SER A 76 1.42 19.12 -13.46
CA SER A 76 2.42 19.56 -14.44
C SER A 76 3.58 20.29 -13.77
N GLN A 77 4.69 20.43 -14.50
CA GLN A 77 5.86 21.12 -13.98
C GLN A 77 5.52 22.56 -13.54
N GLY A 78 5.85 22.89 -12.30
CA GLY A 78 5.62 24.23 -11.72
C GLY A 78 4.23 24.44 -11.12
N GLN A 79 3.30 23.50 -11.24
CA GLN A 79 2.05 23.56 -10.49
C GLN A 79 2.29 23.34 -9.01
N ARG A 80 1.57 24.09 -8.18
CA ARG A 80 1.56 23.90 -6.72
C ARG A 80 0.75 22.67 -6.37
N ARG A 81 1.14 21.99 -5.29
CA ARG A 81 0.40 20.84 -4.78
C ARG A 81 -0.12 21.10 -3.36
N LEU A 82 -1.30 20.56 -3.08
CA LEU A 82 -1.81 20.38 -1.72
C LEU A 82 -1.64 18.91 -1.37
N MET A 83 -0.68 18.59 -0.51
CA MET A 83 -0.31 17.21 -0.19
C MET A 83 -0.90 16.77 1.14
N VAL A 84 -1.65 15.66 1.11
CA VAL A 84 -2.24 15.02 2.30
C VAL A 84 -1.93 13.53 2.24
N HIS A 85 -0.79 13.14 2.79
CA HIS A 85 -0.29 11.78 2.65
C HIS A 85 -0.45 11.05 3.98
N SER A 86 -1.50 10.25 4.15
CA SER A 86 -1.80 9.51 5.38
C SER A 86 -2.42 8.17 5.01
N THR A 87 -2.32 7.16 5.88
CA THR A 87 -3.13 5.94 5.71
C THR A 87 -4.62 6.29 5.71
N THR A 88 -5.42 5.40 5.13
CA THR A 88 -6.87 5.53 5.01
C THR A 88 -7.56 4.25 5.51
N PRO A 89 -8.87 4.28 5.81
CA PRO A 89 -9.61 3.08 6.22
C PRO A 89 -9.47 1.89 5.26
N TYR A 90 -9.25 2.13 3.96
CA TYR A 90 -9.04 1.07 2.95
C TYR A 90 -7.77 0.24 3.14
N ALA A 91 -6.80 0.74 3.92
CA ALA A 91 -5.58 0.00 4.23
C ALA A 91 -5.68 -0.78 5.55
N SER A 92 -6.79 -0.64 6.31
CA SER A 92 -7.01 -1.21 7.65
C SER A 92 -5.77 -1.12 8.56
N SER A 93 -5.11 0.02 8.48
CA SER A 93 -3.85 0.28 9.18
C SER A 93 -4.09 0.41 10.69
N PHE A 94 -5.23 0.98 11.09
CA PHE A 94 -5.66 1.03 12.48
C PHE A 94 -5.77 -0.39 13.08
N GLU A 95 -6.47 -1.29 12.39
CA GLU A 95 -6.67 -2.67 12.82
C GLU A 95 -5.33 -3.39 12.94
N THR A 96 -4.43 -3.18 11.98
CA THR A 96 -3.09 -3.78 11.99
C THR A 96 -2.27 -3.32 13.22
N ASP A 97 -2.26 -2.03 13.51
CA ASP A 97 -1.57 -1.48 14.69
C ASP A 97 -2.25 -1.93 15.99
N LEU A 98 -3.58 -1.95 16.04
CA LEU A 98 -4.35 -2.40 17.20
C LEU A 98 -4.08 -3.88 17.51
N THR A 99 -4.10 -4.76 16.51
CA THR A 99 -3.75 -6.17 16.68
C THR A 99 -2.32 -6.32 17.22
N ALA A 100 -1.37 -5.51 16.75
CA ALA A 100 -0.02 -5.52 17.30
C ALA A 100 -0.01 -5.11 18.80
N MET A 101 -0.78 -4.10 19.19
CA MET A 101 -0.92 -3.68 20.60
C MET A 101 -1.52 -4.79 21.47
N VAL A 102 -2.62 -5.41 21.01
CA VAL A 102 -3.31 -6.51 21.72
C VAL A 102 -2.39 -7.72 21.90
N GLU A 103 -1.61 -8.06 20.87
CA GLU A 103 -0.67 -9.19 20.90
C GLU A 103 0.66 -8.85 21.61
N GLY A 104 0.82 -7.65 22.17
CA GLY A 104 2.06 -7.21 22.82
C GLY A 104 3.26 -7.12 21.87
N ARG A 105 3.02 -7.01 20.56
CA ARG A 105 4.05 -6.83 19.54
C ARG A 105 4.39 -5.35 19.36
N GLN A 106 5.57 -5.07 18.79
CA GLN A 106 5.94 -3.70 18.42
C GLN A 106 4.97 -3.14 17.37
N VAL A 107 4.28 -2.06 17.73
CA VAL A 107 3.43 -1.27 16.83
C VAL A 107 4.31 -0.55 15.81
N LEU A 108 3.91 -0.54 14.54
CA LEU A 108 4.65 0.16 13.48
C LEU A 108 4.25 1.63 13.37
N ASP A 109 3.03 1.95 13.79
CA ASP A 109 2.40 3.27 13.66
C ASP A 109 2.30 3.66 12.18
N LEU A 110 1.46 2.90 11.47
CA LEU A 110 1.34 2.95 10.02
C LEU A 110 0.86 4.33 9.53
N THR A 111 0.01 5.01 10.29
CA THR A 111 -0.47 6.35 9.92
C THR A 111 0.66 7.38 9.98
N THR A 112 1.40 7.43 11.09
CA THR A 112 2.59 8.28 11.24
C THR A 112 3.68 7.89 10.26
N TYR A 113 3.77 6.58 9.95
CA TYR A 113 4.68 6.04 8.95
C TYR A 113 4.44 6.68 7.59
N VAL A 114 3.19 6.67 7.11
CA VAL A 114 2.81 7.23 5.81
C VAL A 114 2.90 8.76 5.79
N GLU A 115 2.47 9.43 6.86
CA GLU A 115 2.60 10.88 7.03
C GLU A 115 4.05 11.33 6.85
N THR A 116 4.95 10.76 7.65
CA THR A 116 6.35 11.22 7.71
C THR A 116 7.06 11.04 6.37
N ARG A 117 6.94 9.87 5.72
CA ARG A 117 7.57 9.65 4.40
C ARG A 117 6.95 10.51 3.30
N GLY A 118 5.69 10.94 3.45
CA GLY A 118 5.00 11.81 2.50
C GLY A 118 5.73 13.14 2.26
N LEU A 119 6.44 13.66 3.27
CA LEU A 119 7.27 14.87 3.15
C LEU A 119 8.36 14.74 2.08
N TYR A 120 8.87 13.54 1.88
CA TYR A 120 9.89 13.27 0.87
C TYR A 120 9.38 13.46 -0.56
N LEU A 121 8.07 13.43 -0.80
CA LEU A 121 7.49 13.67 -2.11
C LEU A 121 7.23 15.16 -2.39
N ALA A 122 7.34 16.01 -1.37
CA ALA A 122 7.07 17.44 -1.46
C ALA A 122 8.19 18.21 -2.16
N ARG A 123 7.81 19.29 -2.85
CA ARG A 123 8.69 20.17 -3.63
C ARG A 123 8.44 21.63 -3.26
N SER A 124 9.37 22.50 -3.65
CA SER A 124 9.29 23.94 -3.38
C SER A 124 7.93 24.54 -3.74
N GLY A 125 7.32 25.18 -2.74
CA GLY A 125 6.03 25.88 -2.75
C GLY A 125 4.79 25.01 -2.74
N ASP A 126 4.92 23.69 -2.53
CA ASP A 126 3.79 22.87 -2.12
C ASP A 126 3.33 23.26 -0.70
N LEU A 127 2.03 23.06 -0.45
CA LEU A 127 1.44 23.06 0.88
C LEU A 127 1.27 21.61 1.34
N VAL A 128 1.91 21.21 2.43
CA VAL A 128 1.84 19.85 2.97
C VAL A 128 1.17 19.89 4.34
N ILE A 129 0.19 19.00 4.53
CA ILE A 129 -0.55 18.86 5.79
C ILE A 129 -0.02 17.65 6.56
N GLY A 130 0.18 17.83 7.86
CA GLY A 130 0.53 16.76 8.80
C GLY A 130 0.28 17.19 10.25
N ARG A 131 0.46 16.26 11.19
CA ARG A 131 0.11 16.51 12.60
C ARG A 131 1.02 15.84 13.62
N THR A 132 1.63 14.74 13.24
CA THR A 132 2.42 13.92 14.16
C THR A 132 3.78 14.57 14.42
N GLN A 133 4.32 14.43 15.64
CA GLN A 133 5.63 15.00 15.99
C GLN A 133 6.76 14.56 15.02
N PRO A 134 6.85 13.27 14.61
CA PRO A 134 7.84 12.85 13.61
C PRO A 134 7.70 13.58 12.26
N TRP A 135 6.47 13.90 11.84
CA TRP A 135 6.23 14.70 10.64
C TRP A 135 6.67 16.16 10.84
N VAL A 136 6.33 16.78 11.97
CA VAL A 136 6.70 18.17 12.28
C VAL A 136 8.22 18.36 12.20
N HIS A 137 8.99 17.39 12.70
CA HIS A 137 10.45 17.41 12.72
C HIS A 137 11.11 16.66 11.55
N GLY A 138 10.33 16.10 10.62
CA GLY A 138 10.84 15.40 9.45
C GLY A 138 11.53 16.35 8.47
N SER A 139 12.36 15.86 7.55
CA SER A 139 12.98 16.69 6.51
C SER A 139 12.08 16.86 5.30
N ALA A 140 12.13 18.03 4.66
CA ALA A 140 11.46 18.32 3.39
C ALA A 140 12.35 19.19 2.53
N ALA A 141 12.04 19.29 1.23
CA ALA A 141 12.74 20.19 0.33
C ALA A 141 12.56 21.66 0.74
N ASP A 142 13.55 22.49 0.42
CA ASP A 142 13.47 23.94 0.64
C ASP A 142 12.26 24.55 -0.07
N GLY A 143 11.61 25.50 0.60
CA GLY A 143 10.43 26.19 0.09
C GLY A 143 9.10 25.45 0.25
N VAL A 144 9.08 24.24 0.82
CA VAL A 144 7.82 23.55 1.21
C VAL A 144 7.15 24.30 2.36
N ARG A 145 5.86 24.62 2.22
CA ARG A 145 5.04 25.19 3.30
C ARG A 145 4.36 24.08 4.09
N ARG A 146 4.63 24.02 5.39
CA ARG A 146 3.99 23.07 6.31
C ARG A 146 2.77 23.70 6.96
N LEU A 147 1.67 22.98 6.96
CA LEU A 147 0.47 23.32 7.71
C LEU A 147 0.21 22.23 8.74
N VAL A 148 0.45 22.56 10.01
CA VAL A 148 0.23 21.63 11.13
C VAL A 148 -1.27 21.59 11.44
N LEU A 149 -1.84 20.39 11.47
CA LEU A 149 -3.20 20.16 11.95
C LEU A 149 -3.16 19.93 13.47
N PRO A 150 -3.57 20.90 14.31
CA PRO A 150 -3.75 20.63 15.74
C PRO A 150 -4.97 19.72 15.91
N ASP A 151 -4.94 18.83 16.91
CA ASP A 151 -5.87 17.69 17.08
C ASP A 151 -5.41 16.41 16.36
N ALA A 152 -4.50 15.70 17.02
CA ALA A 152 -3.98 14.42 16.56
C ALA A 152 -4.88 13.24 16.95
N ASP A 153 -6.07 13.45 17.52
CA ASP A 153 -6.85 12.37 18.16
C ASP A 153 -7.45 11.35 17.19
N TYR A 154 -7.60 11.72 15.92
CA TYR A 154 -8.08 10.82 14.88
C TYR A 154 -6.95 10.00 14.25
N TYR A 155 -7.15 8.71 14.05
CA TYR A 155 -6.13 7.85 13.43
C TYR A 155 -5.90 8.21 11.96
N TYR A 156 -6.95 8.57 11.22
CA TYR A 156 -6.89 8.93 9.80
C TYR A 156 -6.93 10.45 9.59
N MET A 157 -5.96 11.00 8.83
CA MET A 157 -5.87 12.45 8.56
C MET A 157 -7.11 13.00 7.83
N SER A 158 -7.66 12.24 6.88
CA SER A 158 -8.87 12.65 6.14
C SER A 158 -10.06 12.87 7.06
N GLN A 159 -10.27 11.99 8.03
CA GLN A 159 -11.32 12.12 9.04
C GLN A 159 -11.08 13.32 9.97
N ALA A 160 -9.83 13.58 10.36
CA ALA A 160 -9.47 14.78 11.13
C ALA A 160 -9.79 16.07 10.35
N LEU A 161 -9.46 16.12 9.06
CA LEU A 161 -9.76 17.27 8.18
C LEU A 161 -11.27 17.48 8.02
N VAL A 162 -12.03 16.41 7.76
CA VAL A 162 -13.50 16.47 7.69
C VAL A 162 -14.08 16.96 9.00
N ARG A 163 -13.58 16.47 10.14
CA ARG A 163 -14.06 16.88 11.46
C ARG A 163 -13.89 18.38 11.69
N ARG A 164 -12.71 18.93 11.36
CA ARG A 164 -12.46 20.37 11.47
C ARG A 164 -13.32 21.19 10.52
N ALA A 165 -13.53 20.72 9.29
CA ALA A 165 -14.43 21.36 8.33
C ALA A 165 -15.87 21.41 8.88
N VAL A 166 -16.33 20.32 9.50
CA VAL A 166 -17.67 20.22 10.11
C VAL A 166 -17.84 21.18 11.28
N ASP A 167 -16.86 21.24 12.18
CA ASP A 167 -16.98 21.99 13.43
C ASP A 167 -16.70 23.49 13.26
N GLY A 168 -15.75 23.85 12.39
CA GLY A 168 -15.28 25.23 12.24
C GLY A 168 -15.45 25.84 10.84
N GLY A 169 -15.65 25.04 9.79
CA GLY A 169 -15.77 25.54 8.42
C GLY A 169 -14.60 26.46 8.02
N ASP A 170 -14.90 27.58 7.38
CA ASP A 170 -13.91 28.63 7.00
C ASP A 170 -13.44 29.51 8.19
N ARG A 171 -14.05 29.34 9.37
CA ARG A 171 -13.62 29.98 10.61
C ARG A 171 -12.49 29.21 11.27
N ASP A 172 -12.33 27.92 10.97
CA ASP A 172 -11.21 27.13 11.42
C ASP A 172 -9.89 27.67 10.83
N PRO A 173 -8.83 27.90 11.64
CA PRO A 173 -7.58 28.48 11.16
C PRO A 173 -6.91 27.63 10.07
N VAL A 174 -6.89 26.30 10.23
CA VAL A 174 -6.27 25.40 9.25
C VAL A 174 -7.07 25.40 7.96
N MET A 175 -8.40 25.27 8.05
CA MET A 175 -9.26 25.29 6.86
C MET A 175 -9.13 26.62 6.11
N ARG A 176 -9.07 27.74 6.84
CA ARG A 176 -8.87 29.06 6.24
C ARG A 176 -7.58 29.13 5.44
N GLU A 177 -6.48 28.57 5.94
CA GLU A 177 -5.22 28.53 5.21
C GLU A 177 -5.29 27.65 3.96
N ILE A 178 -5.94 26.49 4.03
CA ILE A 178 -6.16 25.61 2.86
C ILE A 178 -7.01 26.33 1.81
N ILE A 179 -8.12 26.93 2.23
CA ILE A 179 -9.05 27.66 1.35
C ILE A 179 -8.35 28.86 0.70
N ALA A 180 -7.55 29.62 1.46
CA ALA A 180 -6.78 30.74 0.93
C ALA A 180 -5.74 30.26 -0.09
N PHE A 181 -4.99 29.21 0.23
CA PHE A 181 -4.00 28.63 -0.69
C PHE A 181 -4.62 28.21 -2.02
N LEU A 182 -5.77 27.53 -1.98
CA LEU A 182 -6.49 27.10 -3.18
C LEU A 182 -7.06 28.29 -3.98
N ARG A 183 -7.59 29.32 -3.31
CA ARG A 183 -8.09 30.54 -3.99
C ARG A 183 -6.96 31.33 -4.66
N GLU A 184 -5.80 31.41 -4.01
CA GLU A 184 -4.60 32.06 -4.56
C GLU A 184 -3.99 31.26 -5.71
N ASN A 185 -4.14 29.93 -5.70
CA ASN A 185 -3.56 29.00 -6.66
C ASN A 185 -4.63 28.04 -7.21
N PRO A 186 -5.60 28.51 -8.02
CA PRO A 186 -6.74 27.70 -8.45
C PRO A 186 -6.36 26.52 -9.37
N SER A 187 -5.14 26.51 -9.90
CA SER A 187 -4.58 25.40 -10.68
C SER A 187 -3.89 24.32 -9.82
N THR A 188 -3.95 24.44 -8.49
CA THR A 188 -3.37 23.48 -7.55
C THR A 188 -3.90 22.08 -7.79
N VAL A 189 -3.01 21.09 -7.70
CA VAL A 189 -3.39 19.67 -7.70
C VAL A 189 -3.33 19.13 -6.27
N VAL A 190 -4.41 18.50 -5.82
CA VAL A 190 -4.47 17.82 -4.53
C VAL A 190 -3.85 16.43 -4.69
N CYS A 191 -2.84 16.12 -3.90
CA CYS A 191 -2.10 14.86 -3.98
C CYS A 191 -2.28 14.07 -2.67
N PRO A 192 -3.31 13.21 -2.58
CA PRO A 192 -3.49 12.36 -1.43
C PRO A 192 -2.69 11.05 -1.51
N TYR A 193 -2.65 10.30 -0.43
CA TYR A 193 -2.15 8.92 -0.47
C TYR A 193 -3.10 7.95 -1.19
N ASP A 194 -4.40 8.12 -0.94
CA ASP A 194 -5.52 7.41 -1.56
C ASP A 194 -6.73 8.37 -1.66
N PHE A 195 -7.75 8.05 -2.45
CA PHE A 195 -8.92 8.94 -2.66
C PHE A 195 -10.22 8.31 -2.17
N GLU A 196 -10.26 8.02 -0.87
CA GLU A 196 -11.36 7.39 -0.15
C GLU A 196 -12.54 8.36 0.11
N PRO A 197 -13.73 7.86 0.51
CA PRO A 197 -14.96 8.66 0.64
C PRO A 197 -14.84 9.88 1.55
N GLU A 198 -14.14 9.79 2.68
CA GLU A 198 -13.94 10.94 3.58
C GLU A 198 -13.11 12.04 2.92
N PHE A 199 -12.07 11.66 2.17
CA PHE A 199 -11.27 12.66 1.46
C PHE A 199 -11.99 13.20 0.22
N GLN A 200 -12.81 12.39 -0.45
CA GLN A 200 -13.73 12.84 -1.51
C GLN A 200 -14.71 13.89 -1.00
N LEU A 201 -15.32 13.66 0.16
CA LEU A 201 -16.20 14.62 0.83
C LEU A 201 -15.46 15.92 1.12
N PHE A 202 -14.25 15.83 1.68
CA PHE A 202 -13.42 16.98 2.00
C PHE A 202 -13.07 17.82 0.75
N VAL A 203 -12.58 17.18 -0.32
CA VAL A 203 -12.20 17.87 -1.56
C VAL A 203 -13.41 18.46 -2.28
N THR A 204 -14.54 17.77 -2.29
CA THR A 204 -15.80 18.28 -2.88
C THR A 204 -16.31 19.51 -2.12
N TRP A 205 -16.22 19.49 -0.79
CA TRP A 205 -16.54 20.66 0.04
C TRP A 205 -15.57 21.82 -0.24
N LEU A 206 -14.27 21.55 -0.36
CA LEU A 206 -13.27 22.54 -0.75
C LEU A 206 -13.59 23.18 -2.10
N ALA A 207 -14.01 22.40 -3.11
CA ALA A 207 -14.37 22.92 -4.42
C ALA A 207 -15.52 23.95 -4.33
N ARG A 208 -16.55 23.64 -3.52
CA ARG A 208 -17.70 24.53 -3.30
C ARG A 208 -17.33 25.79 -2.52
N ILE A 209 -16.63 25.65 -1.39
CA ILE A 209 -16.32 26.80 -0.52
C ILE A 209 -15.30 27.75 -1.16
N THR A 210 -14.39 27.22 -2.00
CA THR A 210 -13.41 28.03 -2.74
C THR A 210 -13.99 28.67 -4.00
N GLY A 211 -15.01 28.05 -4.61
CA GLY A 211 -15.61 28.49 -5.88
C GLY A 211 -14.81 28.08 -7.12
N ILE A 212 -13.85 27.15 -6.99
CA ILE A 212 -12.94 26.72 -8.08
C ILE A 212 -13.67 25.87 -9.14
N GLY A 213 -14.90 25.41 -8.84
CA GLY A 213 -15.71 24.61 -9.75
C GLY A 213 -15.24 23.15 -9.78
N ARG A 214 -14.01 22.91 -10.25
CA ARG A 214 -13.37 21.59 -10.27
C ARG A 214 -11.96 21.62 -9.69
N ILE A 215 -11.73 20.81 -8.65
CA ILE A 215 -10.41 20.60 -8.07
C ILE A 215 -9.72 19.43 -8.77
N ARG A 216 -8.44 19.61 -9.12
CA ARG A 216 -7.61 18.55 -9.68
C ARG A 216 -7.07 17.65 -8.58
N VAL A 217 -7.11 16.34 -8.79
CA VAL A 217 -6.64 15.34 -7.83
C VAL A 217 -5.70 14.35 -8.53
N ASP A 218 -4.47 14.22 -8.02
CA ASP A 218 -3.48 13.22 -8.46
C ASP A 218 -3.72 11.91 -7.71
N ALA A 219 -4.81 11.23 -8.05
CA ALA A 219 -5.20 9.95 -7.52
C ALA A 219 -6.06 9.20 -8.54
N ASN A 220 -6.16 7.88 -8.40
CA ASN A 220 -7.10 7.13 -9.21
C ASN A 220 -8.55 7.41 -8.79
N ASP A 221 -9.46 7.27 -9.75
CA ASP A 221 -10.89 7.19 -9.46
C ASP A 221 -11.16 6.04 -8.48
N SER A 222 -12.01 6.25 -7.46
CA SER A 222 -12.28 5.23 -6.45
C SER A 222 -12.95 3.97 -7.01
N ARG A 223 -13.55 4.04 -8.20
CA ARG A 223 -14.02 2.86 -8.95
C ARG A 223 -12.89 1.92 -9.32
N LEU A 224 -11.64 2.38 -9.32
CA LEU A 224 -10.46 1.53 -9.50
C LEU A 224 -10.05 0.82 -8.21
N GLY A 225 -10.59 1.19 -7.04
CA GLY A 225 -10.24 0.57 -5.76
C GLY A 225 -10.51 -0.94 -5.69
N VAL A 226 -11.49 -1.44 -6.44
CA VAL A 226 -11.76 -2.90 -6.59
C VAL A 226 -10.56 -3.67 -7.16
N TRP A 227 -9.70 -3.03 -7.95
CA TRP A 227 -8.49 -3.67 -8.47
C TRP A 227 -7.44 -3.97 -7.40
N ASN A 228 -7.58 -3.39 -6.21
CA ASN A 228 -6.74 -3.71 -5.05
C ASN A 228 -7.08 -5.06 -4.40
N ARG A 229 -8.15 -5.74 -4.86
CA ARG A 229 -8.59 -7.03 -4.33
C ARG A 229 -7.97 -8.19 -5.09
N LYS A 230 -7.25 -9.07 -4.41
CA LYS A 230 -6.61 -10.24 -5.04
C LYS A 230 -7.62 -11.17 -5.72
N ARG A 231 -8.83 -11.28 -5.16
CA ARG A 231 -9.89 -12.11 -5.75
C ARG A 231 -10.20 -11.72 -7.19
N MET A 232 -9.96 -10.47 -7.58
CA MET A 232 -10.29 -9.98 -8.92
C MET A 232 -9.57 -10.77 -10.03
N LEU A 233 -8.39 -11.32 -9.74
CA LEU A 233 -7.57 -12.05 -10.70
C LEU A 233 -8.04 -13.49 -10.95
N HIS A 234 -8.85 -14.05 -10.05
CA HIS A 234 -9.18 -15.47 -10.01
C HIS A 234 -10.69 -15.71 -10.16
N PRO A 235 -11.12 -16.82 -10.80
CA PRO A 235 -12.52 -17.22 -10.75
C PRO A 235 -12.90 -17.63 -9.32
N THR A 236 -14.18 -17.52 -8.98
CA THR A 236 -14.69 -18.17 -7.76
C THR A 236 -14.67 -19.69 -7.90
N VAL A 237 -14.64 -20.41 -6.79
CA VAL A 237 -14.74 -21.89 -6.77
C VAL A 237 -15.98 -22.36 -7.54
N GLU A 238 -17.12 -21.72 -7.30
CA GLU A 238 -18.38 -22.03 -7.99
C GLU A 238 -18.27 -21.79 -9.51
N ALA A 239 -17.67 -20.68 -9.94
CA ALA A 239 -17.46 -20.39 -11.36
C ALA A 239 -16.52 -21.41 -12.02
N ALA A 240 -15.45 -21.82 -11.33
CA ALA A 240 -14.52 -22.83 -11.82
C ALA A 240 -15.20 -24.21 -11.98
N LEU A 241 -16.07 -24.60 -11.05
CA LEU A 241 -16.80 -25.88 -11.10
C LEU A 241 -17.81 -25.92 -12.28
N ARG A 242 -18.42 -24.78 -12.64
CA ARG A 242 -19.30 -24.69 -13.81
C ARG A 242 -18.59 -24.96 -15.15
N LEU A 243 -17.26 -24.87 -15.18
CA LEU A 243 -16.45 -25.10 -16.37
C LEU A 243 -16.01 -26.55 -16.55
N GLU A 244 -16.36 -27.48 -15.65
CA GLU A 244 -15.85 -28.86 -15.63
C GLU A 244 -15.91 -29.54 -17.01
N SER A 245 -17.05 -29.48 -17.69
CA SER A 245 -17.23 -30.09 -19.01
C SER A 245 -16.39 -29.47 -20.13
N GLN A 246 -15.86 -28.26 -19.92
CA GLN A 246 -15.01 -27.53 -20.88
C GLN A 246 -13.52 -27.79 -20.63
N VAL A 247 -13.15 -28.13 -19.40
CA VAL A 247 -11.75 -28.27 -18.97
C VAL A 247 -11.31 -29.72 -18.77
N ASP A 248 -12.25 -30.66 -18.70
CA ASP A 248 -11.94 -32.09 -18.55
C ASP A 248 -11.03 -32.59 -19.69
N GLY A 249 -9.99 -33.33 -19.31
CA GLY A 249 -8.95 -33.83 -20.20
C GLY A 249 -8.10 -32.77 -20.91
N GLN A 250 -8.28 -31.48 -20.63
CA GLN A 250 -7.50 -30.42 -21.28
C GLN A 250 -6.13 -30.21 -20.61
N PRO A 251 -5.11 -29.75 -21.36
CA PRO A 251 -3.82 -29.38 -20.78
C PRO A 251 -3.93 -28.22 -19.79
N GLY A 252 -3.16 -28.25 -18.70
CA GLY A 252 -3.17 -27.22 -17.64
C GLY A 252 -3.16 -25.77 -18.12
N PRO A 253 -2.28 -25.35 -19.06
CA PRO A 253 -2.30 -23.98 -19.60
C PRO A 253 -3.62 -23.57 -20.28
N VAL A 254 -4.31 -24.54 -20.91
CA VAL A 254 -5.63 -24.34 -21.52
C VAL A 254 -6.69 -24.19 -20.44
N VAL A 255 -6.63 -25.03 -19.40
CA VAL A 255 -7.51 -24.93 -18.22
C VAL A 255 -7.37 -23.55 -17.56
N LEU A 256 -6.14 -23.10 -17.31
CA LEU A 256 -5.85 -21.80 -16.71
C LEU A 256 -6.43 -20.63 -17.51
N THR A 257 -6.28 -20.69 -18.83
CA THR A 257 -6.86 -19.68 -19.73
C THR A 257 -8.39 -19.70 -19.69
N CYS A 258 -9.01 -20.87 -19.65
CA CYS A 258 -10.46 -21.02 -19.57
C CYS A 258 -11.01 -20.50 -18.23
N GLU A 259 -10.37 -20.88 -17.13
CA GLU A 259 -10.72 -20.44 -15.78
C GLU A 259 -10.55 -18.94 -15.59
N HIS A 260 -9.46 -18.35 -16.07
CA HIS A 260 -9.25 -16.91 -15.97
C HIS A 260 -10.32 -16.10 -16.70
N ARG A 261 -10.92 -16.63 -17.78
CA ARG A 261 -12.05 -15.98 -18.47
C ARG A 261 -13.31 -15.85 -17.60
N ALA A 262 -13.40 -16.62 -16.52
CA ALA A 262 -14.46 -16.53 -15.53
C ALA A 262 -14.12 -15.62 -14.33
N SER A 263 -12.95 -14.96 -14.34
CA SER A 263 -12.55 -13.98 -13.31
C SER A 263 -13.24 -12.63 -13.50
N GLU A 264 -13.32 -11.85 -12.41
CA GLU A 264 -13.80 -10.46 -12.45
C GLU A 264 -12.91 -9.57 -13.32
N ALA A 265 -11.59 -9.77 -13.28
CA ALA A 265 -10.65 -9.03 -14.12
C ALA A 265 -10.91 -9.23 -15.62
N TYR A 266 -11.18 -10.46 -16.06
CA TYR A 266 -11.52 -10.73 -17.45
C TYR A 266 -12.90 -10.18 -17.82
N ALA A 267 -13.88 -10.25 -16.91
CA ALA A 267 -15.18 -9.63 -17.12
C ALA A 267 -15.07 -8.10 -17.30
N ALA A 268 -14.15 -7.45 -16.58
CA ALA A 268 -13.94 -6.01 -16.66
C ALA A 268 -13.11 -5.57 -17.88
N LEU A 269 -12.09 -6.35 -18.29
CA LEU A 269 -11.15 -5.96 -19.36
C LEU A 269 -11.37 -6.67 -20.69
N HIS A 270 -12.16 -7.74 -20.71
CA HIS A 270 -12.41 -8.62 -21.86
C HIS A 270 -11.14 -9.11 -22.56
N THR A 271 -10.04 -9.23 -21.81
CA THR A 271 -8.74 -9.65 -22.33
C THR A 271 -7.99 -10.44 -21.27
N PRO A 272 -7.22 -11.48 -21.63
CA PRO A 272 -6.45 -12.23 -20.65
C PRO A 272 -5.34 -11.38 -20.00
N ILE A 273 -5.17 -11.58 -18.70
CA ILE A 273 -3.99 -11.18 -17.93
C ILE A 273 -3.23 -12.47 -17.59
N PRO A 274 -1.88 -12.49 -17.63
CA PRO A 274 -1.14 -13.62 -17.09
C PRO A 274 -1.37 -13.70 -15.58
N VAL A 275 -1.94 -14.81 -15.12
CA VAL A 275 -2.27 -15.08 -13.71
C VAL A 275 -1.70 -16.42 -13.27
N LEU A 276 -1.56 -16.61 -11.95
CA LEU A 276 -1.26 -17.92 -11.37
C LEU A 276 -2.54 -18.78 -11.33
N PRO A 277 -2.43 -20.12 -11.37
CA PRO A 277 -3.55 -20.99 -11.00
C PRO A 277 -4.03 -20.65 -9.60
N GLY A 278 -5.34 -20.45 -9.42
CA GLY A 278 -5.90 -20.04 -8.14
C GLY A 278 -7.38 -19.75 -8.19
N TYR A 279 -7.99 -19.75 -7.01
CA TYR A 279 -9.43 -19.59 -6.84
C TYR A 279 -9.74 -18.56 -5.75
N ALA A 280 -10.73 -17.73 -6.01
CA ALA A 280 -11.35 -16.88 -5.01
C ALA A 280 -12.38 -17.68 -4.19
N VAL A 281 -12.26 -17.60 -2.86
CA VAL A 281 -13.21 -18.17 -1.89
C VAL A 281 -13.96 -17.02 -1.25
N VAL A 282 -15.23 -16.87 -1.62
CA VAL A 282 -16.10 -15.78 -1.14
C VAL A 282 -16.50 -16.07 0.30
N TRP A 283 -16.40 -15.07 1.17
CA TRP A 283 -16.80 -15.18 2.56
C TRP A 283 -18.31 -15.43 2.68
N GLN A 284 -18.69 -16.32 3.59
CA GLN A 284 -20.07 -16.74 3.83
C GLN A 284 -20.34 -16.73 5.34
N GLU A 285 -21.57 -16.38 5.73
CA GLU A 285 -22.00 -16.42 7.13
C GLU A 285 -21.93 -17.85 7.69
N ASP A 286 -22.27 -18.85 6.86
CA ASP A 286 -22.07 -20.25 7.21
C ASP A 286 -20.58 -20.62 7.10
N ARG A 287 -19.98 -20.89 8.26
CA ARG A 287 -18.59 -21.31 8.39
C ARG A 287 -18.30 -22.58 7.62
N ASP A 288 -19.19 -23.57 7.69
CA ASP A 288 -18.93 -24.89 7.14
C ASP A 288 -19.02 -24.84 5.60
N ASP A 289 -19.86 -23.97 5.04
CA ASP A 289 -19.90 -23.70 3.60
C ASP A 289 -18.61 -23.04 3.11
N PHE A 290 -18.14 -22.00 3.81
CA PHE A 290 -16.85 -21.35 3.52
C PHE A 290 -15.67 -22.33 3.57
N VAL A 291 -15.61 -23.16 4.62
CA VAL A 291 -14.57 -24.18 4.80
C VAL A 291 -14.63 -25.19 3.64
N ARG A 292 -15.81 -25.66 3.26
CA ARG A 292 -15.97 -26.58 2.13
C ARG A 292 -15.48 -25.97 0.83
N ASP A 293 -15.73 -24.69 0.57
CA ASP A 293 -15.26 -24.04 -0.65
C ASP A 293 -13.73 -23.86 -0.67
N LEU A 294 -13.10 -23.58 0.47
CA LEU A 294 -11.63 -23.54 0.55
C LEU A 294 -11.01 -24.92 0.32
N LEU A 295 -11.58 -25.98 0.88
CA LEU A 295 -11.14 -27.35 0.62
C LEU A 295 -11.33 -27.75 -0.85
N ARG A 296 -12.45 -27.33 -1.48
CA ARG A 296 -12.68 -27.52 -2.92
C ARG A 296 -11.68 -26.77 -3.77
N ALA A 297 -11.31 -25.55 -3.40
CA ALA A 297 -10.24 -24.81 -4.09
C ALA A 297 -8.92 -25.59 -4.07
N GLY A 298 -8.56 -26.18 -2.92
CA GLY A 298 -7.38 -27.03 -2.79
C GLY A 298 -7.46 -28.27 -3.70
N ALA A 299 -8.60 -28.97 -3.68
CA ALA A 299 -8.82 -30.14 -4.53
C ALA A 299 -8.76 -29.81 -6.03
N LEU A 300 -9.28 -28.64 -6.44
CA LEU A 300 -9.19 -28.17 -7.84
C LEU A 300 -7.74 -27.89 -8.25
N LEU A 301 -6.94 -27.26 -7.38
CA LEU A 301 -5.51 -27.02 -7.64
C LEU A 301 -4.75 -28.35 -7.84
N GLN A 302 -5.07 -29.37 -7.06
CA GLN A 302 -4.48 -30.70 -7.20
C GLN A 302 -4.97 -31.41 -8.47
N SER A 303 -6.27 -31.47 -8.71
CA SER A 303 -6.82 -32.29 -9.79
C SER A 303 -6.59 -31.70 -11.18
N ARG A 304 -6.70 -30.37 -11.33
CA ARG A 304 -6.59 -29.70 -12.63
C ARG A 304 -5.15 -29.36 -13.01
N TYR A 305 -4.30 -29.12 -12.00
CA TYR A 305 -2.94 -28.64 -12.23
C TYR A 305 -1.85 -29.54 -11.64
N GLY A 306 -2.20 -30.59 -10.89
CA GLY A 306 -1.22 -31.47 -10.25
C GLY A 306 -0.36 -30.77 -9.19
N LEU A 307 -0.82 -29.63 -8.66
CA LEU A 307 -0.05 -28.86 -7.68
C LEU A 307 -0.03 -29.56 -6.33
N THR A 308 1.09 -29.46 -5.63
CA THR A 308 1.27 -30.03 -4.28
C THR A 308 1.22 -28.97 -3.19
N HIS A 309 1.51 -27.71 -3.53
CA HIS A 309 1.56 -26.61 -2.57
C HIS A 309 0.73 -25.41 -3.05
N ALA A 310 0.15 -24.70 -2.08
CA ALA A 310 -0.61 -23.48 -2.31
C ALA A 310 -0.17 -22.33 -1.39
N CYS A 311 -0.69 -21.15 -1.68
CA CYS A 311 -0.54 -19.93 -0.91
C CYS A 311 -1.93 -19.38 -0.61
N LEU A 312 -2.26 -19.24 0.67
CA LEU A 312 -3.51 -18.62 1.13
C LEU A 312 -3.28 -17.14 1.40
N LYS A 313 -4.11 -16.28 0.82
CA LYS A 313 -4.03 -14.83 0.96
C LYS A 313 -5.41 -14.24 1.27
N PRO A 314 -5.51 -13.25 2.16
CA PRO A 314 -6.71 -12.43 2.23
C PRO A 314 -6.86 -11.63 0.93
N SER A 315 -8.08 -11.56 0.41
CA SER A 315 -8.37 -10.84 -0.83
C SER A 315 -8.11 -9.34 -0.67
N ASP A 316 -8.59 -8.76 0.42
CA ASP A 316 -8.35 -7.39 0.82
C ASP A 316 -7.19 -7.33 1.82
N GLY A 317 -6.28 -6.37 1.65
CA GLY A 317 -5.20 -6.16 2.61
C GLY A 317 -5.73 -5.59 3.93
N GLY A 318 -5.13 -6.00 5.05
CA GLY A 318 -5.31 -5.33 6.34
C GLY A 318 -6.46 -5.84 7.24
N ASN A 319 -7.19 -6.88 6.86
CA ASN A 319 -8.18 -7.56 7.74
C ASN A 319 -7.56 -8.35 8.92
N GLY A 320 -6.32 -8.08 9.30
CA GLY A 320 -5.54 -8.89 10.26
C GLY A 320 -5.04 -10.24 9.70
N GLY A 321 -5.52 -10.66 8.52
CA GLY A 321 -5.08 -11.87 7.82
C GLY A 321 -3.65 -11.76 7.31
N ARG A 322 -2.90 -12.85 7.43
CA ARG A 322 -1.52 -12.96 6.92
C ARG A 322 -1.47 -13.91 5.73
N ILE A 323 -0.65 -13.55 4.75
CA ILE A 323 -0.29 -14.46 3.65
C ILE A 323 0.39 -15.69 4.26
N THR A 324 -0.16 -16.88 3.95
CA THR A 324 0.34 -18.17 4.42
C THR A 324 0.83 -18.97 3.22
N PRO A 325 2.14 -18.90 2.90
CA PRO A 325 2.73 -19.64 1.77
C PRO A 325 3.04 -21.10 2.15
N GLY A 326 3.24 -21.94 1.13
CA GLY A 326 3.80 -23.29 1.30
C GLY A 326 2.84 -24.28 1.97
N ILE A 327 1.53 -24.12 1.76
CA ILE A 327 0.52 -25.02 2.32
C ILE A 327 0.50 -26.31 1.50
N GLU A 328 0.80 -27.45 2.10
CA GLU A 328 0.64 -28.77 1.49
C GLU A 328 -0.84 -29.04 1.21
N LEU A 329 -1.17 -29.33 -0.05
CA LEU A 329 -2.56 -29.47 -0.49
C LEU A 329 -3.21 -30.80 -0.09
N ASP A 330 -2.41 -31.83 0.21
CA ASP A 330 -2.87 -33.13 0.73
C ASP A 330 -3.10 -33.12 2.26
N ASP A 331 -2.56 -32.13 2.98
CA ASP A 331 -2.89 -31.88 4.39
C ASP A 331 -4.24 -31.16 4.52
N THR A 332 -5.30 -31.92 4.27
CA THR A 332 -6.69 -31.45 4.39
C THR A 332 -7.04 -30.97 5.80
N ALA A 333 -6.40 -31.51 6.84
CA ALA A 333 -6.63 -31.09 8.22
C ALA A 333 -6.07 -29.67 8.45
N ARG A 334 -4.86 -29.39 7.94
CA ARG A 334 -4.27 -28.06 7.99
C ARG A 334 -5.06 -27.05 7.16
N LEU A 335 -5.54 -27.44 5.97
CA LEU A 335 -6.40 -26.57 5.15
C LEU A 335 -7.72 -26.23 5.87
N ASP A 336 -8.35 -27.19 6.55
CA ASP A 336 -9.55 -26.94 7.37
C ASP A 336 -9.25 -25.95 8.51
N GLU A 337 -8.16 -26.15 9.25
CA GLU A 337 -7.75 -25.23 10.32
C GLU A 337 -7.55 -23.79 9.79
N LEU A 338 -6.83 -23.65 8.68
CA LEU A 338 -6.60 -22.36 8.02
C LEU A 338 -7.91 -21.74 7.54
N ALA A 339 -8.83 -22.52 6.99
CA ALA A 339 -10.14 -22.04 6.57
C ALA A 339 -10.97 -21.53 7.75
N ARG A 340 -11.00 -22.25 8.87
CA ARG A 340 -11.71 -21.81 10.09
C ARG A 340 -11.13 -20.53 10.66
N ASN A 341 -9.80 -20.40 10.63
CA ASN A 341 -9.12 -19.18 11.06
C ASN A 341 -9.43 -18.02 10.13
N ALA A 342 -9.37 -18.21 8.81
CA ALA A 342 -9.72 -17.18 7.82
C ALA A 342 -11.19 -16.75 7.93
N TRP A 343 -12.12 -17.69 8.15
CA TRP A 343 -13.54 -17.38 8.35
C TRP A 343 -13.78 -16.45 9.54
N ARG A 344 -13.07 -16.67 10.66
CA ARG A 344 -13.15 -15.81 11.86
C ARG A 344 -12.66 -14.39 11.61
N LEU A 345 -11.64 -14.22 10.76
CA LEU A 345 -11.11 -12.91 10.39
C LEU A 345 -12.03 -12.16 9.44
N GLY A 346 -12.87 -12.89 8.68
CA GLY A 346 -13.80 -12.30 7.74
C GLY A 346 -13.17 -11.90 6.41
N GLY A 347 -14.03 -11.67 5.43
CA GLY A 347 -13.64 -11.25 4.09
C GLY A 347 -13.14 -12.41 3.21
N ASP A 348 -13.14 -12.15 1.91
CA ASP A 348 -12.82 -13.16 0.91
C ASP A 348 -11.35 -13.56 0.97
N GLN A 349 -11.07 -14.78 0.51
CA GLN A 349 -9.73 -15.33 0.43
C GLN A 349 -9.38 -15.72 -1.00
N VAL A 350 -8.09 -15.85 -1.26
CA VAL A 350 -7.54 -16.44 -2.48
C VAL A 350 -6.65 -17.60 -2.07
N LEU A 351 -6.93 -18.79 -2.61
CA LEU A 351 -6.02 -19.92 -2.58
C LEU A 351 -5.43 -20.09 -3.98
N GLU A 352 -4.15 -19.77 -4.13
CA GLU A 352 -3.42 -19.82 -5.41
C GLU A 352 -2.19 -20.72 -5.33
N ALA A 353 -1.58 -21.00 -6.47
CA ALA A 353 -0.36 -21.79 -6.57
C ALA A 353 0.77 -21.18 -5.72
N HIS A 354 1.49 -22.02 -4.98
CA HIS A 354 2.71 -21.59 -4.31
C HIS A 354 3.82 -21.39 -5.35
N VAL A 355 4.39 -20.19 -5.40
CA VAL A 355 5.50 -19.88 -6.28
C VAL A 355 6.82 -20.08 -5.55
N THR A 356 7.66 -20.93 -6.12
CA THR A 356 9.09 -21.03 -5.77
C THR A 356 9.82 -19.94 -6.54
N TYR A 357 9.97 -18.79 -5.90
CA TYR A 357 10.66 -17.63 -6.49
C TYR A 357 12.14 -17.93 -6.70
N PHE A 358 12.74 -17.28 -7.69
CA PHE A 358 14.19 -17.27 -7.77
C PHE A 358 14.78 -16.47 -6.62
N GLU A 359 15.91 -16.95 -6.12
CA GLU A 359 16.68 -16.25 -5.10
C GLU A 359 18.00 -15.78 -5.68
N ARG A 360 18.39 -14.55 -5.34
CA ARG A 360 19.63 -13.93 -5.76
C ARG A 360 20.37 -13.37 -4.57
N GLU A 361 21.69 -13.55 -4.58
CA GLU A 361 22.53 -13.00 -3.52
C GLU A 361 22.75 -11.51 -3.77
N VAL A 362 22.38 -10.68 -2.79
CA VAL A 362 22.57 -9.23 -2.79
C VAL A 362 23.19 -8.86 -1.45
N GLY A 363 24.43 -8.36 -1.45
CA GLY A 363 25.08 -7.87 -0.23
C GLY A 363 25.16 -8.89 0.92
N GLY A 364 25.30 -10.18 0.58
CA GLY A 364 25.36 -11.30 1.53
C GLY A 364 23.99 -11.84 1.98
N GLU A 365 22.87 -11.35 1.44
CA GLU A 365 21.52 -11.85 1.73
C GLU A 365 20.86 -12.45 0.49
N ARG A 366 20.06 -13.51 0.69
CA ARG A 366 19.24 -14.08 -0.39
C ARG A 366 17.95 -13.27 -0.51
N VAL A 367 17.78 -12.60 -1.64
CA VAL A 367 16.61 -11.78 -1.97
C VAL A 367 15.77 -12.53 -3.00
N LEU A 368 14.46 -12.60 -2.75
CA LEU A 368 13.49 -13.18 -3.68
C LEU A 368 13.31 -12.25 -4.90
N THR A 369 13.20 -12.82 -6.09
CA THR A 369 12.89 -12.07 -7.31
C THR A 369 11.38 -11.84 -7.39
N THR A 370 10.89 -10.89 -6.61
CA THR A 370 9.50 -10.40 -6.67
C THR A 370 9.50 -9.04 -7.37
N PRO A 371 9.40 -9.00 -8.71
CA PRO A 371 9.43 -7.76 -9.44
C PRO A 371 8.10 -7.02 -9.36
N SER A 372 8.17 -5.70 -9.45
CA SER A 372 7.00 -4.85 -9.62
C SER A 372 7.24 -3.72 -10.63
N ALA A 373 6.18 -3.37 -11.36
CA ALA A 373 6.16 -2.28 -12.33
C ALA A 373 5.22 -1.17 -11.84
N HIS A 374 5.53 0.08 -12.21
CA HIS A 374 4.92 1.24 -11.57
C HIS A 374 4.46 2.29 -12.55
N VAL A 375 3.30 2.88 -12.26
CA VAL A 375 2.81 4.11 -12.88
C VAL A 375 2.82 5.21 -11.84
N ARG A 376 3.32 6.39 -12.23
CA ARG A 376 3.29 7.61 -11.42
C ARG A 376 2.79 8.74 -12.28
N SER A 377 1.78 9.43 -11.77
CA SER A 377 1.25 10.62 -12.40
C SER A 377 0.84 10.39 -13.87
N GLY A 378 0.23 9.23 -14.15
CA GLY A 378 -0.22 8.82 -15.49
C GLY A 378 0.90 8.32 -16.42
N GLU A 379 2.14 8.26 -15.94
CA GLU A 379 3.29 7.80 -16.72
C GLU A 379 3.78 6.43 -16.23
N LEU A 380 3.92 5.50 -17.17
CA LEU A 380 4.58 4.23 -16.91
C LEU A 380 6.08 4.48 -16.71
N LEU A 381 6.57 4.26 -15.49
CA LEU A 381 7.97 4.46 -15.15
C LEU A 381 8.86 3.44 -15.85
N ASP A 382 10.07 3.83 -16.21
CA ASP A 382 11.06 2.93 -16.81
C ASP A 382 11.54 1.85 -15.83
N GLY A 383 12.01 0.72 -16.34
CA GLY A 383 12.54 -0.35 -15.48
C GLY A 383 11.46 -1.09 -14.67
N LEU A 384 11.94 -2.01 -13.84
CA LEU A 384 11.18 -2.68 -12.78
C LEU A 384 11.80 -2.34 -11.43
N THR A 385 11.19 -2.82 -10.35
CA THR A 385 11.88 -2.91 -9.06
C THR A 385 11.82 -4.34 -8.54
N LEU A 386 12.86 -4.80 -7.86
CA LEU A 386 12.80 -6.00 -7.03
C LEU A 386 12.50 -5.60 -5.59
N GLN A 387 11.57 -6.29 -4.95
CA GLN A 387 11.21 -6.01 -3.58
C GLN A 387 12.17 -6.71 -2.62
N PHE A 388 12.65 -5.98 -1.61
CA PHE A 388 13.21 -6.64 -0.44
C PHE A 388 12.09 -7.15 0.45
N MET A 389 12.09 -8.44 0.73
CA MET A 389 11.07 -9.10 1.55
C MET A 389 11.69 -9.65 2.84
N ARG A 390 10.95 -9.59 3.96
CA ARG A 390 11.21 -10.39 5.17
C ARG A 390 9.98 -11.22 5.46
N GLY A 391 10.03 -12.50 5.10
CA GLY A 391 8.82 -13.32 4.96
C GLY A 391 7.92 -12.72 3.87
N THR A 392 6.67 -12.44 4.20
CA THR A 392 5.69 -11.82 3.28
C THR A 392 5.60 -10.29 3.43
N SER A 393 6.43 -9.69 4.28
CA SER A 393 6.44 -8.24 4.51
C SER A 393 7.45 -7.53 3.60
N TRP A 394 6.97 -6.51 2.89
CA TRP A 394 7.81 -5.58 2.12
C TRP A 394 8.71 -4.75 3.04
N LYS A 395 9.97 -4.57 2.63
CA LYS A 395 11.01 -3.86 3.38
C LYS A 395 11.86 -2.92 2.53
N GLY A 396 11.50 -2.66 1.28
CA GLY A 396 12.26 -1.78 0.40
C GLY A 396 12.28 -2.26 -1.03
N ASN A 397 12.97 -1.54 -1.90
CA ASN A 397 13.04 -1.84 -3.32
C ASN A 397 14.45 -1.66 -3.86
N ILE A 398 14.81 -2.42 -4.89
CA ILE A 398 15.98 -2.20 -5.73
C ILE A 398 15.45 -1.86 -7.12
N PHE A 399 15.87 -0.76 -7.73
CA PHE A 399 15.57 -0.51 -9.14
C PHE A 399 16.29 -1.54 -10.00
N VAL A 400 15.66 -2.04 -11.05
CA VAL A 400 16.30 -2.98 -11.98
C VAL A 400 15.90 -2.64 -13.42
N GLY A 401 16.90 -2.25 -14.22
CA GLY A 401 16.78 -2.17 -15.67
C GLY A 401 17.01 -3.51 -16.36
N ILE A 402 16.80 -3.58 -17.68
CA ILE A 402 16.93 -4.82 -18.46
C ILE A 402 18.33 -5.44 -18.38
N ASP A 403 19.38 -4.61 -18.40
CA ASP A 403 20.76 -5.11 -18.33
C ASP A 403 21.09 -5.73 -16.97
N ASP A 404 20.60 -5.12 -15.89
CA ASP A 404 20.78 -5.65 -14.53
C ASP A 404 19.89 -6.87 -14.26
N TRP A 405 18.73 -6.94 -14.93
CA TRP A 405 17.88 -8.13 -14.94
C TRP A 405 18.59 -9.35 -15.56
N GLU A 406 19.23 -9.18 -16.71
CA GLU A 406 20.02 -10.26 -17.34
C GLU A 406 21.24 -10.65 -16.48
N ARG A 407 21.90 -9.68 -15.84
CA ARG A 407 23.01 -9.95 -14.90
C ARG A 407 22.59 -10.72 -13.65
N LEU A 408 21.33 -10.57 -13.25
CA LEU A 408 20.72 -11.41 -12.23
C LEU A 408 20.44 -12.83 -12.74
N GLY A 409 20.81 -13.19 -13.97
CA GLY A 409 20.52 -14.51 -14.53
C GLY A 409 19.03 -14.77 -14.67
N LEU A 410 18.27 -13.71 -14.98
CA LEU A 410 16.84 -13.78 -15.28
C LEU A 410 16.64 -13.54 -16.78
N ASP A 411 15.63 -14.20 -17.34
CA ASP A 411 15.38 -14.19 -18.78
C ASP A 411 14.87 -12.82 -19.25
N ARG A 412 15.52 -12.27 -20.28
CA ARG A 412 15.17 -10.99 -20.92
C ARG A 412 13.74 -11.00 -21.47
N ASP A 413 13.25 -12.14 -21.95
CA ASP A 413 11.90 -12.26 -22.49
C ASP A 413 10.86 -12.14 -21.37
N VAL A 414 11.16 -12.64 -20.17
CA VAL A 414 10.31 -12.43 -18.98
C VAL A 414 10.22 -10.94 -18.67
N TYR A 415 11.34 -10.23 -18.59
CA TYR A 415 11.34 -8.77 -18.36
C TYR A 415 10.48 -8.03 -19.38
N THR A 416 10.65 -8.36 -20.66
CA THR A 416 9.91 -7.73 -21.76
C THR A 416 8.41 -8.03 -21.65
N GLY A 417 8.04 -9.27 -21.30
CA GLY A 417 6.66 -9.67 -21.05
C GLY A 417 6.02 -8.89 -19.90
N LEU A 418 6.69 -8.78 -18.75
CA LEU A 418 6.21 -8.01 -17.59
C LEU A 418 5.96 -6.54 -17.96
N ARG A 419 6.88 -5.92 -18.69
CA ARG A 419 6.74 -4.54 -19.18
C ARG A 419 5.59 -4.39 -20.17
N ALA A 420 5.38 -5.36 -21.05
CA ALA A 420 4.25 -5.37 -21.98
C ALA A 420 2.91 -5.51 -21.27
N THR A 421 2.80 -6.43 -20.30
CA THR A 421 1.61 -6.57 -19.45
C THR A 421 1.29 -5.29 -18.69
N MET A 422 2.30 -4.65 -18.09
CA MET A 422 2.11 -3.37 -17.40
C MET A 422 1.63 -2.27 -18.36
N THR A 423 2.22 -2.18 -19.55
CA THR A 423 1.83 -1.19 -20.57
C THR A 423 0.37 -1.36 -20.99
N ASP A 424 -0.06 -2.61 -21.14
CA ASP A 424 -1.41 -2.95 -21.54
C ASP A 424 -2.44 -2.62 -20.43
N LEU A 425 -2.15 -3.03 -19.19
CA LEU A 425 -3.00 -2.70 -18.02
C LEU A 425 -3.10 -1.20 -17.79
N HIS A 426 -1.98 -0.48 -17.86
CA HIS A 426 -1.94 0.98 -17.75
C HIS A 426 -2.89 1.65 -18.75
N ARG A 427 -2.81 1.26 -20.03
CA ARG A 427 -3.63 1.85 -21.09
C ARG A 427 -5.12 1.59 -20.90
N ARG A 428 -5.49 0.40 -20.43
CA ARG A 428 -6.91 0.00 -20.29
C ARG A 428 -7.58 0.55 -19.05
N LEU A 429 -6.83 0.64 -17.95
CA LEU A 429 -7.36 1.09 -16.66
C LEU A 429 -7.26 2.61 -16.47
N GLY A 430 -6.44 3.32 -17.26
CA GLY A 430 -6.27 4.76 -17.12
C GLY A 430 -5.65 5.15 -15.77
N LEU A 431 -4.64 4.38 -15.33
CA LEU A 431 -4.04 4.52 -14.01
C LEU A 431 -3.22 5.82 -13.92
N LEU A 432 -3.46 6.64 -12.89
CA LEU A 432 -2.57 7.73 -12.49
C LEU A 432 -1.46 7.26 -11.55
N HIS A 433 -1.78 6.37 -10.61
CA HIS A 433 -0.79 5.74 -9.74
C HIS A 433 -1.03 4.24 -9.65
N CYS A 434 0.02 3.43 -9.79
CA CYS A 434 -0.12 2.00 -9.61
C CYS A 434 1.21 1.34 -9.29
N GLY A 435 1.20 0.30 -8.46
CA GLY A 435 2.24 -0.72 -8.42
C GLY A 435 1.62 -2.08 -8.71
N ILE A 436 2.13 -2.77 -9.73
CA ILE A 436 1.73 -4.15 -10.04
C ILE A 436 2.86 -5.07 -9.63
N ASP A 437 2.57 -5.96 -8.70
CA ASP A 437 3.51 -6.99 -8.25
C ASP A 437 3.30 -8.24 -9.09
N PHE A 438 4.41 -8.81 -9.53
CA PHE A 438 4.43 -10.02 -10.34
C PHE A 438 5.08 -11.16 -9.60
N ALA A 439 4.55 -12.35 -9.80
CA ALA A 439 5.22 -13.58 -9.44
C ALA A 439 6.11 -14.04 -10.60
N VAL A 440 7.38 -14.32 -10.31
CA VAL A 440 8.34 -14.90 -11.26
C VAL A 440 9.05 -16.08 -10.60
N GLY A 441 8.71 -17.29 -11.03
CA GLY A 441 9.23 -18.52 -10.44
C GLY A 441 8.53 -19.78 -10.97
N THR A 442 8.76 -20.91 -10.34
CA THR A 442 8.13 -22.19 -10.71
C THR A 442 7.01 -22.55 -9.73
N VAL A 443 6.02 -23.32 -10.19
CA VAL A 443 4.88 -23.78 -9.36
C VAL A 443 4.73 -25.30 -9.29
N GLY A 444 5.45 -26.06 -10.14
CA GLY A 444 5.36 -27.52 -10.20
C GLY A 444 4.10 -28.02 -10.92
N GLY A 445 3.67 -29.25 -10.57
CA GLY A 445 2.53 -29.91 -11.20
C GLY A 445 2.69 -30.08 -12.71
N VAL A 446 1.63 -29.82 -13.46
CA VAL A 446 1.63 -29.88 -14.94
C VAL A 446 2.53 -28.84 -15.59
N PHE A 447 2.97 -27.81 -14.85
CA PHE A 447 3.91 -26.80 -15.32
C PHE A 447 5.37 -27.22 -15.11
N GLY A 448 5.64 -28.20 -14.24
CA GLY A 448 6.99 -28.68 -13.93
C GLY A 448 7.94 -27.54 -13.52
N ASP A 449 9.11 -27.50 -14.16
CA ASP A 449 10.14 -26.47 -13.95
C ASP A 449 9.95 -25.23 -14.85
N THR A 450 8.80 -25.12 -15.54
CA THR A 450 8.50 -23.95 -16.36
C THR A 450 8.37 -22.70 -15.50
N VAL A 451 9.09 -21.65 -15.87
CA VAL A 451 9.00 -20.35 -15.22
C VAL A 451 7.70 -19.68 -15.60
N LEU A 452 6.87 -19.37 -14.60
CA LEU A 452 5.69 -18.54 -14.77
C LEU A 452 6.01 -17.10 -14.39
N ALA A 453 5.50 -16.17 -15.19
CA ALA A 453 5.52 -14.74 -14.94
C ALA A 453 4.08 -14.22 -14.97
N ALA A 454 3.53 -13.90 -13.80
CA ALA A 454 2.11 -13.63 -13.64
C ALA A 454 1.85 -12.42 -12.75
N VAL A 455 0.77 -11.69 -13.00
CA VAL A 455 0.27 -10.65 -12.11
C VAL A 455 -0.22 -11.31 -10.82
N GLN A 456 0.21 -10.75 -9.70
CA GLN A 456 -0.13 -11.25 -8.37
C GLN A 456 -0.96 -10.24 -7.57
N ASP A 457 -0.57 -8.96 -7.61
CA ASP A 457 -1.24 -7.89 -6.90
C ASP A 457 -1.27 -6.62 -7.77
N ILE A 458 -2.43 -6.00 -7.90
CA ILE A 458 -2.58 -4.69 -8.55
C ILE A 458 -2.90 -3.68 -7.45
N ASN A 459 -2.00 -2.73 -7.20
CA ASN A 459 -2.18 -1.71 -6.17
C ASN A 459 -2.43 -0.36 -6.85
N PRO A 460 -3.67 0.02 -7.16
CA PRO A 460 -4.03 1.26 -7.87
C PRO A 460 -3.95 2.48 -6.94
N LYS A 461 -2.80 2.68 -6.30
CA LYS A 461 -2.54 3.78 -5.36
C LYS A 461 -1.03 4.06 -5.26
N VAL A 462 -0.66 5.03 -4.44
CA VAL A 462 0.74 5.30 -4.12
C VAL A 462 1.36 4.10 -3.38
N THR A 463 2.50 3.61 -3.86
CA THR A 463 3.24 2.49 -3.25
C THR A 463 4.61 2.90 -2.70
N GLY A 464 5.23 2.03 -1.89
CA GLY A 464 6.57 2.27 -1.34
C GLY A 464 7.67 2.40 -2.40
N ALA A 465 7.46 1.90 -3.62
CA ALA A 465 8.40 2.09 -4.72
C ALA A 465 8.43 3.53 -5.24
N LEU A 466 7.40 4.34 -4.99
CA LEU A 466 7.36 5.74 -5.40
C LEU A 466 8.53 6.54 -4.83
N PHE A 467 8.93 6.27 -3.59
CA PHE A 467 10.04 6.97 -2.93
C PHE A 467 11.39 6.67 -3.57
N LEU A 468 11.61 5.44 -4.04
CA LEU A 468 12.79 5.09 -4.84
C LEU A 468 12.83 5.91 -6.14
N ARG A 469 11.65 6.11 -6.76
CA ARG A 469 11.52 6.84 -8.02
C ARG A 469 11.68 8.34 -7.84
N GLU A 470 11.23 8.89 -6.72
CA GLU A 470 11.51 10.28 -6.36
C GLU A 470 13.01 10.48 -6.08
N PHE A 471 13.65 9.56 -5.35
CA PHE A 471 15.10 9.60 -5.13
C PHE A 471 15.88 9.59 -6.45
N MET A 472 15.57 8.68 -7.37
CA MET A 472 16.19 8.65 -8.70
C MET A 472 15.95 9.93 -9.50
N ALA A 473 14.79 10.56 -9.37
CA ALA A 473 14.47 11.81 -10.07
C ALA A 473 15.22 13.03 -9.49
N ARG A 474 15.57 13.00 -8.20
CA ARG A 474 16.39 14.04 -7.55
C ARG A 474 17.86 13.98 -7.96
N HIS A 475 18.32 12.78 -8.33
CA HIS A 475 19.71 12.52 -8.69
C HIS A 475 19.84 11.81 -10.05
N PRO A 476 19.44 12.47 -11.15
CA PRO A 476 19.45 11.87 -12.49
C PRO A 476 20.85 11.45 -12.97
N GLU A 477 21.91 11.99 -12.36
CA GLU A 477 23.31 11.77 -12.73
C GLU A 477 23.89 10.43 -12.25
N ILE A 478 23.31 9.78 -11.24
CA ILE A 478 23.92 8.59 -10.59
C ILE A 478 23.67 7.29 -11.39
N GLY A 479 22.97 7.37 -12.52
CA GLY A 479 22.75 6.21 -13.40
C GLY A 479 21.81 5.15 -12.81
N ALA A 480 22.00 3.90 -13.23
CA ALA A 480 21.02 2.81 -13.07
C ALA A 480 20.94 2.17 -11.67
N GLY A 481 21.79 2.52 -10.70
CA GLY A 481 21.81 1.84 -9.40
C GLY A 481 21.13 2.63 -8.29
N ALA A 482 19.94 2.21 -7.87
CA ALA A 482 19.24 2.81 -6.73
C ALA A 482 18.47 1.77 -5.90
N ALA A 483 18.42 1.97 -4.59
CA ALA A 483 17.67 1.13 -3.67
C ALA A 483 17.06 1.94 -2.52
N THR A 484 15.95 1.45 -1.98
CA THR A 484 15.38 1.90 -0.72
C THR A 484 15.30 0.76 0.27
N ARG A 485 15.41 1.07 1.55
CA ARG A 485 15.30 0.08 2.64
C ARG A 485 14.56 0.67 3.82
N VAL A 486 13.61 -0.11 4.35
CA VAL A 486 12.98 0.13 5.64
C VAL A 486 13.81 -0.59 6.70
N LEU A 487 14.25 0.16 7.70
CA LEU A 487 14.95 -0.35 8.86
C LEU A 487 14.13 -0.12 10.12
N SER A 488 14.35 -0.95 11.12
CA SER A 488 13.78 -0.79 12.47
C SER A 488 14.89 -0.25 13.37
N PRO A 489 14.87 1.05 13.72
CA PRO A 489 15.79 1.60 14.68
C PRO A 489 15.64 0.87 16.02
N ASP A 490 16.70 0.83 16.80
CA ASP A 490 16.58 0.47 18.21
C ASP A 490 15.59 1.41 18.92
N ALA A 491 14.96 0.94 19.99
CA ALA A 491 14.05 1.73 20.81
C ALA A 491 14.71 3.02 21.34
N THR A 492 16.04 3.06 21.46
CA THR A 492 16.80 4.25 21.88
C THR A 492 17.28 5.13 20.71
N GLY A 493 17.10 4.69 19.46
CA GLY A 493 17.57 5.42 18.28
C GLY A 493 16.81 6.73 18.06
N SER A 494 17.53 7.84 18.09
CA SER A 494 16.98 9.17 17.78
C SER A 494 16.98 9.45 16.27
N ALA A 495 16.11 10.36 15.82
CA ALA A 495 16.09 10.78 14.42
C ALA A 495 17.40 11.48 14.01
N GLU A 496 17.99 12.26 14.92
CA GLU A 496 19.29 12.92 14.69
C GLU A 496 20.38 11.91 14.41
N ARG A 497 20.45 10.82 15.19
CA ARG A 497 21.50 9.81 15.00
C ARG A 497 21.37 9.09 13.65
N ILE A 498 20.14 8.80 13.23
CA ILE A 498 19.90 8.19 11.91
C ILE A 498 20.31 9.15 10.80
N ARG A 499 19.99 10.45 10.92
CA ARG A 499 20.40 11.47 9.95
C ARG A 499 21.90 11.63 9.85
N GLU A 500 22.60 11.67 10.98
CA GLU A 500 24.05 11.72 11.04
C GLU A 500 24.66 10.53 10.28
N LEU A 501 24.19 9.32 10.55
CA LEU A 501 24.69 8.10 9.90
C LEU A 501 24.38 8.06 8.39
N VAL A 502 23.20 8.55 7.98
CA VAL A 502 22.87 8.72 6.56
C VAL A 502 23.81 9.73 5.90
N ALA A 503 24.09 10.85 6.55
CA ALA A 503 25.01 11.87 6.05
C ALA A 503 26.47 11.38 5.98
N GLU A 504 26.92 10.58 6.95
CA GLU A 504 28.25 9.94 6.95
C GLU A 504 28.44 8.99 5.76
N CYS A 505 27.36 8.36 5.28
CA CYS A 505 27.36 7.44 4.15
C CYS A 505 27.17 8.14 2.79
N ALA A 506 26.67 9.38 2.78
CA ALA A 506 26.37 10.12 1.56
C ALA A 506 27.62 10.75 0.96
N THR A 507 27.84 10.54 -0.34
CA THR A 507 28.87 11.25 -1.12
C THR A 507 28.26 11.83 -2.39
N ALA A 508 28.96 12.73 -3.07
CA ALA A 508 28.48 13.30 -4.33
C ALA A 508 28.30 12.23 -5.44
N GLN A 509 29.07 11.15 -5.39
CA GLN A 509 29.01 10.04 -6.36
C GLN A 509 28.10 8.90 -5.89
N GLN A 510 27.79 8.84 -4.60
CA GLN A 510 26.86 7.89 -4.00
C GLN A 510 25.93 8.61 -3.03
N PRO A 511 24.96 9.39 -3.54
CA PRO A 511 23.94 10.00 -2.71
C PRO A 511 23.21 8.97 -1.85
N CYS A 512 22.94 9.40 -0.62
CA CYS A 512 22.12 8.69 0.34
C CYS A 512 21.22 9.70 1.04
N GLU A 513 19.94 9.36 1.18
CA GLU A 513 18.94 10.24 1.77
C GLU A 513 18.05 9.52 2.76
N GLU A 514 17.61 10.24 3.78
CA GLU A 514 16.47 9.83 4.57
C GLU A 514 15.17 10.07 3.77
N VAL A 515 14.30 9.07 3.76
CA VAL A 515 12.95 9.19 3.19
C VAL A 515 11.95 9.54 4.30
N GLY A 516 12.13 8.97 5.50
CA GLY A 516 11.29 9.28 6.65
C GLY A 516 11.74 8.51 7.89
N ILE A 517 11.50 9.08 9.07
CA ILE A 517 11.89 8.50 10.35
C ILE A 517 10.76 8.65 11.35
N VAL A 518 10.37 7.54 11.98
CA VAL A 518 9.57 7.54 13.20
C VAL A 518 10.43 6.98 14.33
N PRO A 519 10.90 7.84 15.26
CA PRO A 519 11.79 7.45 16.34
C PRO A 519 11.28 6.22 17.10
N GLY A 520 12.18 5.26 17.36
CA GLY A 520 11.90 4.00 18.06
C GLY A 520 10.98 3.01 17.33
N ARG A 521 10.54 3.29 16.10
CA ARG A 521 9.61 2.43 15.34
C ARG A 521 10.21 1.97 14.02
N TRP A 522 10.53 2.90 13.12
CA TRP A 522 11.03 2.59 11.79
C TRP A 522 11.74 3.81 11.17
N ALA A 523 12.59 3.56 10.17
CA ALA A 523 13.05 4.58 9.24
C ALA A 523 13.12 4.00 7.83
N MET A 524 13.06 4.85 6.81
CA MET A 524 13.30 4.49 5.43
C MET A 524 14.41 5.36 4.87
N ILE A 525 15.34 4.70 4.19
CA ILE A 525 16.49 5.34 3.55
C ILE A 525 16.48 5.02 2.06
N ALA A 526 17.07 5.90 1.27
CA ALA A 526 17.37 5.72 -0.14
C ALA A 526 18.88 5.81 -0.35
N THR A 527 19.41 4.99 -1.24
CA THR A 527 20.83 4.95 -1.56
C THR A 527 21.03 4.67 -3.05
N SER A 528 22.17 5.11 -3.54
CA SER A 528 22.62 4.88 -4.92
C SER A 528 23.95 4.15 -4.95
N ALA A 529 24.25 3.52 -6.08
CA ALA A 529 25.56 2.97 -6.38
C ALA A 529 25.73 2.79 -7.90
N ALA A 530 26.88 2.29 -8.34
CA ALA A 530 27.17 2.09 -9.76
C ALA A 530 26.24 1.06 -10.45
N THR A 531 25.67 0.11 -9.70
CA THR A 531 24.75 -0.91 -10.22
C THR A 531 23.58 -1.14 -9.27
N SER A 532 22.48 -1.69 -9.78
CA SER A 532 21.32 -2.05 -8.97
C SER A 532 21.68 -2.95 -7.76
N LEU A 533 22.53 -3.96 -7.99
CA LEU A 533 22.93 -4.90 -6.94
C LEU A 533 23.85 -4.29 -5.89
N THR A 534 24.75 -3.40 -6.31
CA THR A 534 25.61 -2.69 -5.36
C THR A 534 24.80 -1.69 -4.53
N ALA A 535 23.80 -1.04 -5.12
CA ALA A 535 22.88 -0.18 -4.37
C ALA A 535 22.05 -0.99 -3.36
N GLY A 536 21.57 -2.17 -3.76
CA GLY A 536 20.89 -3.09 -2.85
C GLY A 536 21.80 -3.55 -1.70
N ALA A 537 23.05 -3.92 -2.00
CA ALA A 537 24.02 -4.32 -0.99
C ALA A 537 24.38 -3.18 -0.01
N GLN A 538 24.47 -1.95 -0.50
CA GLN A 538 24.66 -0.76 0.32
C GLN A 538 23.46 -0.53 1.24
N ALA A 539 22.23 -0.65 0.72
CA ALA A 539 21.01 -0.49 1.51
C ALA A 539 20.94 -1.51 2.68
N LEU A 540 21.34 -2.77 2.43
CA LEU A 540 21.45 -3.81 3.47
C LEU A 540 22.56 -3.52 4.49
N THR A 541 23.71 -3.03 4.01
CA THR A 541 24.82 -2.63 4.89
C THR A 541 24.42 -1.48 5.81
N MET A 542 23.65 -0.53 5.28
CA MET A 542 23.09 0.55 6.07
C MET A 542 22.05 0.07 7.07
N GLU A 543 21.12 -0.84 6.70
CA GLU A 543 20.20 -1.45 7.68
C GLU A 543 20.99 -2.12 8.82
N ARG A 544 22.05 -2.87 8.50
CA ARG A 544 22.88 -3.51 9.53
C ARG A 544 23.59 -2.48 10.41
N THR A 545 24.13 -1.41 9.84
CA THR A 545 24.85 -0.38 10.59
C THR A 545 23.92 0.46 11.47
N LEU A 546 22.76 0.85 10.92
CA LEU A 546 21.74 1.67 11.58
C LEU A 546 20.91 0.86 12.59
N GLY A 547 20.65 -0.41 12.31
CA GLY A 547 19.94 -1.34 13.19
C GLY A 547 20.83 -2.01 14.24
N ALA A 548 22.16 -1.99 14.05
CA ALA A 548 23.14 -2.50 15.01
C ALA A 548 23.97 -1.40 15.68
N ALA A 549 23.44 -0.17 15.80
CA ALA A 549 23.86 0.75 16.85
C ALA A 549 23.58 0.07 18.20
N ARG A 550 24.51 -0.80 18.61
CA ARG A 550 24.53 -1.65 19.80
C ARG A 550 25.22 -0.95 20.95
#